data_AF-A0A1H2JJS0-F1
#
_entry.id   AF-A0A1H2JJS0-F1
#
_cell.length_a   1.000
_cell.length_b   1.000
_cell.length_c   1.000
_cell.angle_alpha   90.00
_cell.angle_beta   90.00
_cell.angle_gamma   90.00
#
_symmetry.space_group_name_H-M   'P 1'
#
loop_
_entity.id
_entity.type
_entity.pdbx_description
1 polymer ?
#
loop_
_entity_poly.entity_id
_entity_poly.type
_entity_poly.pdbx_seq_one_letter_code
_entity_poly.pdbx_strand_id
1 'polypeptide(L)' 'MKCPTCGCDKFYVKDSDDEYEIYTFTIRNGNVSFEPDLDSSTLPELTDESEAFCNRCAWHGKLQIGG' A
#
# COMPACT_ATOMS: atom_id res chain seq x y z
N MET A 1 -6.69 -4.19 6.12
CA MET A 1 -7.66 -3.09 6.31
C MET A 1 -8.38 -2.83 5.00
N LYS A 2 -9.53 -2.17 5.03
CA LYS A 2 -10.24 -1.72 3.83
C LYS A 2 -10.25 -0.20 3.80
N CYS A 3 -10.32 0.38 2.61
CA CYS A 3 -10.42 1.81 2.42
C CYS A 3 -11.69 2.30 3.14
N PRO A 4 -11.60 3.26 4.07
CA PRO A 4 -12.75 3.73 4.82
C PRO A 4 -13.77 4.47 3.93
N THR A 5 -13.35 4.96 2.76
CA THR A 5 -14.22 5.69 1.82
C THR A 5 -14.99 4.78 0.89
N CYS A 6 -14.35 3.76 0.30
CA CYS A 6 -14.98 2.92 -0.73
C CYS A 6 -15.01 1.41 -0.42
N GLY A 7 -14.37 0.97 0.67
CA GLY A 7 -14.31 -0.44 1.06
C GLY A 7 -13.34 -1.31 0.27
N CYS A 8 -12.55 -0.75 -0.65
CA CYS A 8 -11.52 -1.47 -1.41
C CYS A 8 -10.39 -1.97 -0.51
N ASP A 9 -9.87 -3.18 -0.76
CA ASP A 9 -8.71 -3.75 -0.04
C ASP A 9 -7.38 -3.59 -0.79
N LYS A 10 -7.41 -3.00 -1.99
CA LYS A 10 -6.24 -2.75 -2.85
C LYS A 10 -5.78 -1.29 -2.76
N PHE A 11 -4.49 -1.12 -2.50
CA PHE A 11 -3.82 0.16 -2.29
C PHE A 11 -2.53 0.21 -3.10
N TYR A 12 -1.95 1.39 -3.26
CA TYR A 12 -0.62 1.57 -3.81
C TYR A 12 0.18 2.59 -2.99
N VAL A 13 1.50 2.44 -3.00
CA VAL A 13 2.48 3.37 -2.41
C VAL A 13 3.42 3.84 -3.52
N LYS A 14 3.99 5.02 -3.37
CA LYS A 14 5.07 5.51 -4.22
C LYS A 14 6.40 5.24 -3.54
N ASP A 15 7.41 4.85 -4.31
CA ASP A 15 8.75 4.74 -3.74
C ASP A 15 9.25 6.11 -3.24
N SER A 16 10.04 6.09 -2.17
CA SER A 16 10.62 7.31 -1.61
C SER A 16 11.90 7.73 -2.33
N ASP A 17 12.59 6.79 -2.97
CA ASP A 17 13.77 7.04 -3.80
C ASP A 17 13.37 7.39 -5.24
N ASP A 18 12.33 6.73 -5.78
CA ASP A 18 11.76 7.02 -7.11
C ASP A 18 10.24 7.23 -7.08
N GLU A 19 9.81 8.51 -7.11
CA GLU A 19 8.38 8.87 -7.05
C GLU A 19 7.52 8.38 -8.24
N TYR A 20 8.15 7.91 -9.32
CA TYR A 20 7.48 7.33 -10.48
C TYR A 20 7.27 5.82 -10.32
N GLU A 21 8.01 5.18 -9.42
CA GLU A 21 7.78 3.78 -9.06
C GLU A 21 6.61 3.66 -8.09
N ILE A 22 5.57 2.95 -8.53
CA ILE A 22 4.38 2.68 -7.73
C ILE A 22 4.24 1.19 -7.45
N TYR A 23 4.06 0.86 -6.19
CA TYR A 23 3.91 -0.51 -5.73
C TYR A 23 2.49 -0.74 -5.25
N THR A 24 1.78 -1.63 -5.94
CA THR A 24 0.40 -1.99 -5.58
C THR A 24 0.40 -3.19 -4.64
N PHE A 25 -0.42 -3.13 -3.61
CA PHE A 25 -0.56 -4.19 -2.62
C PHE A 25 -2.00 -4.30 -2.11
N THR A 26 -2.30 -5.45 -1.49
CA THR A 26 -3.56 -5.68 -0.78
C THR A 26 -3.30 -5.88 0.70
N ILE A 27 -4.22 -5.44 1.56
CA ILE A 27 -4.08 -5.60 3.01
C ILE A 27 -5.11 -6.60 3.53
N ARG A 28 -4.69 -7.85 3.72
CA ARG A 28 -5.53 -8.94 4.24
C ARG A 28 -5.19 -9.20 5.70
N ASN A 29 -6.19 -9.05 6.59
CA ASN A 29 -6.03 -9.36 8.01
C ASN A 29 -4.85 -8.66 8.71
N GLY A 30 -4.58 -7.40 8.32
CA GLY A 30 -3.45 -6.61 8.83
C GLY A 30 -2.10 -6.92 8.16
N ASN A 31 -2.05 -7.92 7.27
CA ASN A 31 -0.85 -8.26 6.52
C ASN A 31 -0.91 -7.61 5.13
N VAL A 32 0.17 -6.95 4.77
CA VAL A 32 0.40 -6.45 3.40
C VAL A 32 0.81 -7.62 2.53
N SER A 33 0.24 -7.70 1.33
CA SER A 33 0.68 -8.60 0.27
C SER A 33 0.80 -7.80 -1.02
N PHE A 34 2.04 -7.64 -1.48
CA PHE A 34 2.32 -7.08 -2.80
C PHE A 34 1.95 -8.07 -3.91
N GLU A 35 1.75 -7.55 -5.11
CA GLU A 35 1.50 -8.40 -6.27
C GLU A 35 2.72 -9.32 -6.53
N PRO A 36 2.50 -10.58 -6.92
CA PRO A 36 3.55 -11.59 -7.03
C PRO A 36 4.56 -11.36 -8.17
N ASP A 37 4.24 -10.46 -9.11
CA ASP A 37 5.14 -10.06 -10.21
C ASP A 37 6.21 -9.04 -9.78
N LEU A 38 6.22 -8.61 -8.52
CA LEU A 38 7.21 -7.69 -7.98
C LEU A 38 8.32 -8.48 -7.25
N ASP A 39 9.56 -8.22 -7.61
CA ASP A 39 10.72 -8.77 -6.91
C ASP A 39 10.76 -8.26 -5.47
N SER A 40 10.95 -9.16 -4.51
CA SER A 40 11.03 -8.79 -3.09
C SER A 40 12.15 -7.82 -2.76
N SER A 41 13.16 -7.70 -3.64
CA SER A 41 14.27 -6.75 -3.51
C SER A 41 13.92 -5.34 -4.00
N THR A 42 12.82 -5.16 -4.72
CA THR A 42 12.33 -3.84 -5.16
C THR A 42 11.12 -3.40 -4.34
N LEU A 43 10.60 -4.24 -3.44
CA LEU A 43 9.47 -3.86 -2.62
C LEU A 43 9.87 -2.80 -1.60
N PRO A 44 9.16 -1.66 -1.53
CA PRO A 44 9.42 -0.66 -0.53
C PRO A 44 9.07 -1.23 0.85
N GLU A 45 9.86 -0.86 1.85
CA GLU A 45 9.54 -1.17 3.24
C GLU A 45 8.34 -0.31 3.67
N LEU A 46 7.19 -0.95 3.87
CA LEU A 46 6.00 -0.25 4.37
C LEU A 46 6.04 -0.18 5.89
N THR A 47 6.01 1.04 6.42
CA THR A 47 5.90 1.34 7.86
C THR A 47 4.56 2.01 8.15
N ASP A 48 4.25 2.24 9.42
CA ASP A 48 3.06 3.01 9.82
C ASP A 48 3.12 4.49 9.37
N GLU A 49 4.30 4.95 8.97
CA GLU A 49 4.51 6.28 8.41
C GLU A 49 4.30 6.34 6.90
N SER A 50 4.31 5.19 6.20
CA SER A 50 4.16 5.13 4.76
C SER A 50 2.78 5.62 4.31
N GLU A 51 2.80 6.53 3.35
CA GLU A 51 1.58 7.02 2.70
C GLU A 51 1.07 6.00 1.69
N ALA A 52 -0.17 5.57 1.87
CA ALA A 52 -0.87 4.71 0.94
C ALA A 52 -2.05 5.41 0.29
N PHE A 53 -2.27 5.03 -0.95
CA PHE A 53 -3.31 5.57 -1.81
C PHE A 53 -4.27 4.44 -2.17
N CYS A 54 -5.57 4.72 -2.13
CA CYS A 54 -6.57 3.74 -2.54
C CYS A 54 -6.54 3.58 -4.07
N ASN A 55 -6.46 2.34 -4.56
CA ASN A 55 -6.47 2.07 -5.99
C ASN A 55 -7.83 2.34 -6.67
N ARG A 56 -8.88 2.62 -5.88
CA ARG A 56 -10.27 2.74 -6.37
C ARG A 56 -10.90 4.11 -6.17
N CYS A 57 -10.39 4.93 -5.24
CA CYS A 57 -10.92 6.25 -4.96
C CYS A 57 -9.80 7.22 -4.55
N ALA A 58 -10.12 8.50 -4.37
CA ALA A 58 -9.15 9.54 -3.98
C ALA A 58 -8.75 9.50 -2.50
N TRP A 59 -8.91 8.36 -1.82
CA TRP A 59 -8.47 8.25 -0.43
C TRP A 59 -6.95 8.05 -0.41
N HIS A 60 -6.27 8.83 0.43
CA HIS A 60 -4.88 8.62 0.78
C HIS A 60 -4.69 8.86 2.27
N GLY A 61 -3.74 8.14 2.86
CA GLY A 61 -3.43 8.27 4.27
C GLY A 61 -2.38 7.26 4.71
N LYS A 62 -1.99 7.35 5.97
CA LYS A 62 -1.03 6.43 6.58
C LYS A 62 -1.66 5.06 6.80
N LEU A 63 -0.92 4.00 6.49
CA LEU A 63 -1.35 2.65 6.80
C LEU A 63 -1.13 2.39 8.29
N GLN A 64 -2.11 1.82 8.98
CA GLN A 64 -1.88 1.27 10.31
C GLN A 64 -1.47 -0.20 10.17
N ILE A 65 -0.18 -0.41 9.90
CA ILE A 65 0.46 -1.73 9.81
C ILE A 65 1.15 -1.98 11.15
N GLY A 66 0.45 -2.65 12.06
CA GLY A 66 0.97 -2.93 13.41
C GLY A 66 -0.02 -2.55 14.50
N GLY A 67 -0.40 -3.55 15.27
CA GLY A 67 -0.84 -3.43 16.66
C GLY A 67 -0.06 -4.46 17.47
#